data_AF-A0A6C0BC89-F1
#
_entry.id   AF-A0A6C0BC89-F1
#
_cell.length_a   1.000
_cell.length_b   1.000
_cell.length_c   1.000
_cell.angle_alpha   90.00
_cell.angle_beta   90.00
_cell.angle_gamma   90.00
#
_symmetry.space_group_name_H-M   'P 1'
#
loop_
_entity.id
_entity.type
_entity.pdbx_description
1 polymer ?
#
loop_
_entity_poly.entity_id
_entity_poly.type
_entity_poly.pdbx_seq_one_letter_code
_entity_poly.pdbx_strand_id
1 'polypeptide(L)'
;MALAISNDLLTSLLQSKVDRPSEDICNRIASLQGLAEMGGKAVDWRRGPPAPQKYTHRPSTAPTSIKSVEGPPTYVAGAGRYQSKFKNSMQPVEEKILNNIILSKLNKFSTATYGDVRDFLYQILGGGEADLQEFVRDFMRLVFRKAASEEIFCPLYAKLIAEISGKYTVIIDEMKTLIDNYLEIFDEVTEDRGADYASFVQKNTEKKYRLGYSQFLSELAKQEILPLPVLGATFSKLIGLIKTTGPLLDKTILVEEYTDCISRMARVFKGRSTPFSRKAKELILPPFLELYQDLLANKENYGSCSAKTRFIFMDIHDILRS
;
A
#
# COMPACT_ATOMS: atom_id res chain seq x y z
N MET A 1 10.51 -38.66 -3.81
CA MET A 1 11.87 -38.43 -3.28
C MET A 1 11.94 -36.95 -2.91
N ALA A 2 11.74 -36.67 -1.63
CA ALA A 2 11.49 -35.35 -1.07
C ALA A 2 12.79 -34.53 -0.98
N LEU A 3 12.76 -33.27 -1.40
CA LEU A 3 13.86 -32.34 -1.22
C LEU A 3 13.68 -31.58 0.10
N ALA A 4 14.34 -32.10 1.13
CA ALA A 4 14.75 -31.36 2.30
C ALA A 4 15.82 -30.35 1.89
N ILE A 5 15.43 -29.08 1.74
CA ILE A 5 16.37 -27.97 1.85
C ILE A 5 16.36 -27.55 3.32
N SER A 6 17.56 -27.48 3.88
CA SER A 6 17.88 -27.73 5.28
C SER A 6 17.45 -26.62 6.25
N ASN A 7 16.75 -27.04 7.33
CA ASN A 7 16.48 -26.26 8.53
C ASN A 7 17.75 -25.82 9.30
N ASP A 8 18.91 -26.41 8.99
CA ASP A 8 20.16 -26.11 9.71
C ASP A 8 20.72 -24.73 9.35
N LEU A 9 20.45 -24.22 8.13
CA LEU A 9 20.90 -22.89 7.72
C LEU A 9 20.14 -21.78 8.47
N LEU A 10 18.85 -22.00 8.74
CA LEU A 10 18.01 -21.08 9.54
C LEU A 10 18.44 -21.11 11.01
N THR A 11 18.80 -22.28 11.53
CA THR A 11 19.19 -22.46 12.94
C THR A 11 20.55 -21.83 13.25
N SER A 12 21.50 -21.86 12.30
CA SER A 12 22.81 -21.22 12.44
C SER A 12 22.77 -19.68 12.40
N LEU A 13 21.75 -19.08 11.78
CA LEU A 13 21.57 -17.63 11.71
C LEU A 13 20.92 -17.03 12.96
N LEU A 14 20.27 -17.86 13.79
CA LEU A 14 19.53 -17.46 14.99
C LEU A 14 20.41 -17.31 16.25
N GLN A 15 21.72 -17.57 16.18
CA GLN A 15 22.62 -17.56 17.35
C GLN A 15 23.55 -16.34 17.45
N SER A 16 23.47 -15.37 16.55
CA SER A 16 24.24 -14.13 16.70
C SER A 16 23.58 -13.21 17.74
N LYS A 17 24.13 -13.18 18.95
CA LYS A 17 23.82 -12.14 19.93
C LYS A 17 24.29 -10.79 19.36
N VAL A 18 23.34 -9.90 19.08
CA VAL A 18 23.62 -8.53 18.66
C VAL A 18 23.41 -7.62 19.86
N ASP A 19 24.42 -6.81 20.14
CA ASP A 19 24.41 -5.88 21.27
C ASP A 19 23.34 -4.79 21.10
N ARG A 20 22.71 -4.46 22.23
CA ARG A 20 21.68 -3.43 22.38
C ARG A 20 22.13 -2.08 21.81
N PRO A 21 21.25 -1.27 21.19
CA PRO A 21 21.55 0.13 20.88
C PRO A 21 21.90 0.90 22.15
N SER A 22 22.88 1.79 22.06
CA SER A 22 23.28 2.61 23.21
C SER A 22 22.15 3.55 23.65
N GLU A 23 22.10 3.82 24.94
CA GLU A 23 21.09 4.69 25.59
C GLU A 23 21.06 6.10 24.96
N ASP A 24 22.20 6.56 24.44
CA ASP A 24 22.33 7.82 23.69
C ASP A 24 21.53 7.85 22.37
N ILE A 25 21.40 6.70 21.68
CA ILE A 25 20.62 6.61 20.44
C ILE A 25 19.13 6.72 20.79
N CYS A 26 18.70 6.04 21.84
CA CYS A 26 17.33 6.13 22.36
C CYS A 26 16.98 7.56 22.78
N ASN A 27 17.90 8.25 23.47
CA ASN A 27 17.71 9.62 23.93
C ASN A 27 17.70 10.64 22.78
N ARG A 28 18.51 10.43 21.72
CA ARG A 28 18.48 11.26 20.50
C ARG A 28 17.16 11.16 19.75
N ILE A 29 16.59 9.96 19.64
CA ILE A 29 15.30 9.73 18.99
C ILE A 29 14.18 10.42 19.78
N ALA A 30 14.23 10.37 21.11
CA ALA A 30 13.28 11.07 21.98
C ALA A 30 13.33 12.60 21.86
N SER A 31 14.49 13.17 21.49
CA SER A 31 14.71 14.63 21.40
C SER A 31 14.21 15.29 20.11
N LEU A 32 13.79 14.53 19.09
CA LEU A 32 13.41 15.03 17.76
C LEU A 32 11.91 15.42 17.62
N GLN A 33 11.29 16.00 18.64
CA GLN A 33 9.85 16.34 18.61
C GLN A 33 9.54 17.67 17.92
N GLY A 34 8.72 17.61 16.86
CA GLY A 34 8.04 18.77 16.31
C GLY A 34 7.42 18.51 14.94
N LEU A 35 6.24 17.87 14.88
CA LEU A 35 5.22 18.03 13.82
C LEU A 35 3.99 17.13 14.07
N ALA A 36 2.94 17.80 14.57
CA ALA A 36 1.49 17.62 14.37
C ALA A 36 0.77 16.26 14.49
N GLU A 37 -0.02 16.22 15.58
CA GLU A 37 -1.33 15.61 15.90
C GLU A 37 -2.25 15.06 14.77
N MET A 38 -2.83 13.87 14.99
CA MET A 38 -4.28 13.58 14.96
C MET A 38 -4.58 12.22 15.65
N GLY A 39 -5.68 12.18 16.40
CA GLY A 39 -6.06 11.10 17.34
C GLY A 39 -6.97 9.99 16.77
N GLY A 40 -6.99 8.87 17.50
CA GLY A 40 -7.59 7.60 17.08
C GLY A 40 -9.08 7.39 17.39
N LYS A 41 -9.74 6.69 16.47
CA LYS A 41 -10.85 5.73 16.62
C LYS A 41 -10.70 4.69 15.49
N ALA A 42 -11.26 3.49 15.67
CA ALA A 42 -11.17 2.34 14.75
C ALA A 42 -11.09 2.75 13.27
N VAL A 43 -9.91 2.49 12.67
CA VAL A 43 -9.47 3.14 11.43
C VAL A 43 -9.99 2.35 10.24
N ASP A 44 -11.01 2.89 9.58
CA ASP A 44 -11.32 2.57 8.20
C ASP A 44 -10.15 3.04 7.33
N TRP A 45 -9.26 2.10 6.98
CA TRP A 45 -8.04 2.35 6.23
C TRP A 45 -8.31 2.90 4.82
N ARG A 46 -9.55 2.86 4.34
CA ARG A 46 -10.00 3.40 3.04
C ARG A 46 -10.17 4.92 3.06
N ARG A 47 -10.32 5.53 4.24
CA ARG A 47 -10.60 6.97 4.36
C ARG A 47 -9.30 7.79 4.30
N GLY A 48 -9.12 8.55 3.22
CA GLY A 48 -8.03 9.53 3.09
C GLY A 48 -8.17 10.73 4.05
N PRO A 49 -7.14 11.58 4.18
CA PRO A 49 -7.20 12.76 5.05
C PRO A 49 -8.35 13.70 4.63
N PRO A 50 -9.05 14.36 5.58
CA PRO A 50 -10.16 15.24 5.26
C PRO A 50 -9.70 16.42 4.38
N ALA A 51 -10.51 16.77 3.38
CA ALA A 51 -10.23 17.88 2.47
C ALA A 51 -10.13 19.21 3.25
N PRO A 52 -9.24 20.14 2.84
CA PRO A 52 -9.10 21.44 3.49
C PRO A 52 -10.40 22.24 3.37
N GLN A 53 -10.91 22.73 4.50
CA GLN A 53 -12.06 23.62 4.56
C GLN A 53 -11.79 24.88 3.73
N LYS A 54 -12.64 25.14 2.74
CA LYS A 54 -12.57 26.35 1.91
C LYS A 54 -12.94 27.57 2.75
N TYR A 55 -11.98 28.45 2.97
CA TYR A 55 -12.24 29.82 3.41
C TYR A 55 -12.97 30.57 2.30
N THR A 56 -14.19 31.01 2.58
CA THR A 56 -14.97 31.92 1.74
C THR A 56 -14.37 33.33 1.82
N HIS A 57 -13.70 33.78 0.76
CA HIS A 57 -13.34 35.20 0.59
C HIS A 57 -14.42 35.94 -0.18
N ARG A 58 -14.97 36.96 0.48
CA ARG A 58 -15.86 38.00 -0.04
C ARG A 58 -15.01 39.10 -0.72
N PRO A 59 -15.43 39.70 -1.84
CA PRO A 59 -14.64 40.71 -2.53
C PRO A 59 -14.84 42.09 -1.88
N SER A 60 -13.76 42.85 -1.70
CA SER A 60 -13.84 44.26 -1.37
C SER A 60 -12.84 45.06 -2.19
N THR A 61 -13.38 46.13 -2.75
CA THR A 61 -12.85 47.10 -3.71
C THR A 61 -11.67 47.91 -3.18
N ALA A 62 -10.78 48.30 -4.10
CA ALA A 62 -9.70 49.27 -3.91
C ALA A 62 -10.23 50.64 -3.45
N PRO A 63 -9.40 51.48 -2.80
CA PRO A 63 -8.65 52.45 -3.60
C PRO A 63 -7.22 52.76 -3.10
N THR A 64 -6.43 53.30 -4.03
CA THR A 64 -5.04 53.76 -3.90
C THR A 64 -5.01 55.26 -3.59
N SER A 65 -4.28 55.71 -2.55
CA SER A 65 -3.48 56.97 -2.59
C SER A 65 -2.82 57.40 -1.27
N ILE A 66 -1.53 57.75 -1.40
CA ILE A 66 -0.82 58.94 -0.86
C ILE A 66 -0.17 58.90 0.54
N LYS A 67 1.17 58.88 0.48
CA LYS A 67 2.24 59.69 1.15
C LYS A 67 2.32 59.87 2.69
N SER A 68 3.48 59.44 3.20
CA SER A 68 4.47 60.13 4.05
C SER A 68 4.10 60.61 5.47
N VAL A 69 4.94 60.27 6.47
CA VAL A 69 5.71 61.18 7.36
C VAL A 69 6.40 60.38 8.50
N GLU A 70 7.62 60.78 8.84
CA GLU A 70 8.54 60.26 9.86
C GLU A 70 8.12 60.51 11.32
N GLY A 71 8.62 59.66 12.24
CA GLY A 71 8.76 59.96 13.67
C GLY A 71 9.17 58.72 14.52
N PRO A 72 10.25 58.78 15.33
CA PRO A 72 10.59 57.77 16.36
C PRO A 72 10.10 58.25 17.76
N PRO A 73 10.40 57.57 18.90
CA PRO A 73 10.49 56.14 19.24
C PRO A 73 9.58 55.79 20.45
N THR A 74 9.29 54.51 20.73
CA THR A 74 9.09 54.09 22.14
C THR A 74 9.30 52.58 22.33
N TYR A 75 10.34 52.24 23.10
CA TYR A 75 10.55 50.90 23.66
C TYR A 75 9.52 50.65 24.76
N VAL A 76 8.72 49.59 24.62
CA VAL A 76 7.95 49.02 25.73
C VAL A 76 8.55 47.65 26.04
N ALA A 77 9.26 47.60 27.16
CA ALA A 77 9.70 46.37 27.79
C ALA A 77 8.48 45.62 28.31
N GLY A 78 8.09 44.55 27.63
CA GLY A 78 7.10 43.59 28.07
C GLY A 78 7.69 42.19 27.95
N ALA A 79 8.34 41.72 29.01
CA ALA A 79 8.84 40.36 29.14
C ALA A 79 7.68 39.36 29.21
N GLY A 80 7.06 39.10 28.06
CA GLY A 80 6.22 37.93 27.86
C GLY A 80 7.12 36.71 27.75
N ARG A 81 7.35 36.01 28.85
CA ARG A 81 7.91 34.65 28.82
C ARG A 81 7.10 33.85 27.82
N TYR A 82 7.75 33.40 26.74
CA TYR A 82 7.20 32.45 25.80
C TYR A 82 6.86 31.17 26.58
N GLN A 83 5.60 31.05 27.01
CA GLN A 83 5.07 29.80 27.51
C GLN A 83 4.78 28.94 26.29
N SER A 84 5.71 28.03 26.00
CA SER A 84 5.49 27.01 25.00
C SER A 84 4.24 26.21 25.36
N LYS A 85 3.21 26.31 24.52
CA LYS A 85 2.02 25.46 24.60
C LYS A 85 2.34 24.08 24.01
N PHE A 86 3.34 23.38 24.53
CA PHE A 86 3.47 21.95 24.29
C PHE A 86 2.46 21.24 25.19
N LYS A 87 1.28 20.96 24.63
CA LYS A 87 0.41 19.92 25.17
C LYS A 87 1.20 18.61 25.12
N ASN A 88 1.43 18.02 26.30
CA ASN A 88 1.81 16.61 26.41
C ASN A 88 0.75 15.78 25.68
N SER A 89 1.02 15.38 24.44
CA SER A 89 0.11 14.51 23.69
C SER A 89 0.11 13.14 24.38
N MET A 90 -1.05 12.70 24.88
CA MET A 90 -1.25 11.40 25.54
C MET A 90 -1.15 10.19 24.60
N GLN A 91 -0.60 10.34 23.39
CA GLN A 91 -0.44 9.21 22.46
C GLN A 91 0.70 8.29 22.91
N PRO A 92 0.52 6.97 22.84
CA PRO A 92 1.57 6.00 23.09
C PRO A 92 2.80 6.31 22.23
N VAL A 93 4.00 6.07 22.77
CA VAL A 93 5.27 6.39 22.09
C VAL A 93 5.36 5.67 20.74
N GLU A 94 4.83 4.45 20.64
CA GLU A 94 4.76 3.66 19.40
C GLU A 94 3.96 4.37 18.29
N GLU A 95 2.79 4.93 18.63
CA GLU A 95 1.93 5.63 17.67
C GLU A 95 2.62 6.88 17.10
N LYS A 96 3.42 7.57 17.92
CA LYS A 96 4.26 8.70 17.45
C LYS A 96 5.37 8.25 16.52
N ILE A 97 6.03 7.12 16.80
CA ILE A 97 7.10 6.60 15.96
C ILE A 97 6.55 6.19 14.58
N LEU A 98 5.41 5.50 14.57
CA LEU A 98 4.77 5.06 13.35
C LEU A 98 4.28 6.24 12.49
N ASN A 99 3.47 7.13 13.07
CA ASN A 99 2.79 8.18 12.31
C ASN A 99 3.71 9.36 11.96
N ASN A 100 4.73 9.67 12.78
CA ASN A 100 5.57 10.85 12.52
C ASN A 100 6.94 10.49 11.96
N ILE A 101 7.55 9.39 12.40
CA ILE A 101 8.94 9.09 12.04
C ILE A 101 8.98 8.15 10.84
N ILE A 102 8.28 7.02 10.89
CA ILE A 102 8.22 6.07 9.77
C ILE A 102 7.53 6.72 8.57
N LEU A 103 6.38 7.35 8.76
CA LEU A 103 5.68 8.00 7.65
C LEU A 103 6.55 9.08 6.97
N SER A 104 7.29 9.88 7.74
CA SER A 104 8.22 10.89 7.20
C SER A 104 9.35 10.25 6.37
N LYS A 105 9.86 9.09 6.81
CA LYS A 105 10.86 8.32 6.06
C LYS A 105 10.25 7.69 4.80
N LEU A 106 9.05 7.12 4.88
CA LEU A 106 8.35 6.56 3.73
C LEU A 106 7.94 7.64 2.71
N ASN A 107 7.67 8.86 3.13
CA ASN A 107 7.41 9.99 2.22
C ASN A 107 8.66 10.44 1.45
N LYS A 108 9.85 10.14 1.98
CA LYS A 108 11.14 10.36 1.30
C LYS A 108 11.65 9.09 0.63
N PHE A 109 10.83 8.05 0.52
CA PHE A 109 11.27 6.75 0.03
C PHE A 109 11.52 6.79 -1.47
N SER A 110 12.75 6.47 -1.85
CA SER A 110 13.23 6.50 -3.22
C SER A 110 14.39 5.53 -3.36
N THR A 111 14.85 5.28 -4.57
CA THR A 111 16.05 4.47 -4.81
C THR A 111 17.27 5.02 -4.07
N ALA A 112 17.41 6.36 -4.00
CA ALA A 112 18.56 7.01 -3.36
C ALA A 112 18.55 6.88 -1.83
N THR A 113 17.36 6.93 -1.22
CA THR A 113 17.17 6.91 0.24
C THR A 113 16.83 5.53 0.78
N TYR A 114 16.73 4.52 -0.10
CA TYR A 114 16.30 3.16 0.26
C TYR A 114 17.15 2.55 1.38
N GLY A 115 18.48 2.61 1.25
CA GLY A 115 19.42 2.05 2.23
C GLY A 115 19.21 2.66 3.61
N ASP A 116 19.15 3.99 3.68
CA ASP A 116 18.95 4.72 4.93
C ASP A 116 17.62 4.38 5.59
N VAL A 117 16.53 4.29 4.81
CA VAL A 117 15.20 3.95 5.33
C VAL A 117 15.17 2.50 5.80
N ARG A 118 15.77 1.57 5.05
CA ARG A 118 15.87 0.16 5.43
C ARG A 118 16.66 -0.02 6.73
N ASP A 119 17.84 0.59 6.83
CA ASP A 119 18.71 0.44 8.00
C ASP A 119 18.08 1.07 9.24
N PHE A 120 17.42 2.20 9.07
CA PHE A 120 16.61 2.81 10.11
C PHE A 120 15.47 1.90 10.57
N LEU A 121 14.74 1.27 9.63
CA LEU A 121 13.70 0.31 9.98
C LEU A 121 14.27 -0.90 10.71
N TYR A 122 15.44 -1.43 10.33
CA TYR A 122 16.09 -2.51 11.08
C TYR A 122 16.46 -2.11 12.51
N GLN A 123 16.86 -0.86 12.74
CA GLN A 123 17.18 -0.37 14.07
C GLN A 123 15.94 -0.26 14.96
N ILE A 124 14.82 0.22 14.40
CA ILE A 124 13.56 0.37 15.16
C ILE A 124 12.85 -0.96 15.34
N LEU A 125 12.87 -1.82 14.31
CA LEU A 125 12.19 -3.11 14.33
C LEU A 125 12.88 -4.14 15.22
N GLY A 126 14.01 -3.83 15.89
CA GLY A 126 14.53 -4.51 17.08
C GLY A 126 14.68 -6.05 17.07
N GLY A 127 15.11 -6.63 18.18
CA GLY A 127 15.31 -8.08 18.32
C GLY A 127 14.03 -8.84 18.72
N GLY A 128 12.99 -8.89 17.87
CA GLY A 128 11.91 -9.88 17.94
C GLY A 128 11.08 -10.01 19.24
N GLU A 129 11.08 -9.02 20.13
CA GLU A 129 10.26 -9.03 21.35
C GLU A 129 8.74 -8.99 21.05
N ALA A 130 7.91 -9.43 22.00
CA ALA A 130 6.46 -9.56 21.78
C ALA A 130 5.78 -8.21 21.48
N ASP A 131 6.19 -7.13 22.15
CA ASP A 131 5.65 -5.77 21.96
C ASP A 131 5.99 -5.19 20.57
N LEU A 132 7.02 -5.74 19.93
CA LEU A 132 7.47 -5.38 18.59
C LEU A 132 6.56 -5.92 17.49
N GLN A 133 5.80 -6.98 17.79
CA GLN A 133 4.90 -7.59 16.82
C GLN A 133 3.76 -6.63 16.45
N GLU A 134 3.15 -5.94 17.42
CA GLU A 134 2.09 -4.96 17.15
C GLU A 134 2.61 -3.80 16.30
N PHE A 135 3.81 -3.32 16.61
CA PHE A 135 4.49 -2.30 15.81
C PHE A 135 4.77 -2.76 14.36
N VAL A 136 5.23 -4.00 14.17
CA VAL A 136 5.44 -4.58 12.83
C VAL A 136 4.11 -4.68 12.07
N ARG A 137 3.01 -5.03 12.74
CA ARG A 137 1.69 -5.08 12.11
C ARG A 137 1.24 -3.70 11.62
N ASP A 138 1.41 -2.70 12.45
CA ASP A 138 1.10 -1.32 12.11
C ASP A 138 1.98 -0.76 10.99
N PHE A 139 3.27 -1.11 11.00
CA PHE A 139 4.18 -0.81 9.89
C PHE A 139 3.71 -1.46 8.59
N MET A 140 3.33 -2.74 8.63
CA MET A 140 2.81 -3.46 7.47
C MET A 140 1.55 -2.81 6.91
N ARG A 141 0.58 -2.43 7.76
CA ARG A 141 -0.63 -1.70 7.36
C ARG A 141 -0.27 -0.38 6.67
N LEU A 142 0.71 0.34 7.20
CA LEU A 142 1.17 1.60 6.63
C LEU A 142 1.80 1.40 5.24
N VAL A 143 2.71 0.41 5.11
CA VAL A 143 3.35 0.08 3.83
C VAL A 143 2.32 -0.33 2.79
N PHE A 144 1.35 -1.18 3.14
CA PHE A 144 0.27 -1.59 2.24
C PHE A 144 -0.56 -0.40 1.75
N ARG A 145 -0.95 0.51 2.65
CA ARG A 145 -1.69 1.73 2.30
C ARG A 145 -0.91 2.63 1.35
N LYS A 146 0.39 2.80 1.60
CA LYS A 146 1.29 3.59 0.76
C LYS A 146 1.48 2.96 -0.61
N ALA A 147 1.74 1.66 -0.68
CA ALA A 147 1.88 0.92 -1.92
C ALA A 147 0.60 0.99 -2.77
N ALA A 148 -0.57 0.87 -2.15
CA ALA A 148 -1.85 0.97 -2.85
C ALA A 148 -2.15 2.40 -3.35
N SER A 149 -1.60 3.43 -2.69
CA SER A 149 -1.76 4.83 -3.10
C SER A 149 -0.71 5.31 -4.10
N GLU A 150 0.43 4.64 -4.15
CA GLU A 150 1.66 5.07 -4.84
C GLU A 150 2.26 3.94 -5.66
N GLU A 151 1.50 3.53 -6.68
CA GLU A 151 1.83 2.39 -7.56
C GLU A 151 3.28 2.39 -8.07
N ILE A 152 3.83 3.56 -8.39
CA ILE A 152 5.20 3.72 -8.93
C ILE A 152 6.27 3.23 -7.93
N PHE A 153 5.98 3.29 -6.63
CA PHE A 153 6.91 2.88 -5.57
C PHE A 153 6.66 1.44 -5.07
N CYS A 154 5.66 0.73 -5.60
CA CYS A 154 5.41 -0.69 -5.28
C CYS A 154 6.66 -1.58 -5.37
N PRO A 155 7.55 -1.46 -6.38
CA PRO A 155 8.77 -2.27 -6.44
C PRO A 155 9.70 -2.06 -5.23
N LEU A 156 9.81 -0.82 -4.74
CA LEU A 156 10.63 -0.49 -3.57
C LEU A 156 9.99 -1.01 -2.29
N TYR A 157 8.67 -0.86 -2.14
CA TYR A 157 7.95 -1.40 -0.99
C TYR A 157 8.05 -2.92 -0.93
N ALA A 158 7.89 -3.61 -2.06
CA ALA A 158 7.97 -5.08 -2.11
C ALA A 158 9.38 -5.58 -1.79
N LYS A 159 10.40 -4.89 -2.31
CA LYS A 159 11.81 -5.17 -1.97
C LYS A 159 12.07 -5.01 -0.47
N LEU A 160 11.57 -3.94 0.13
CA LEU A 160 11.71 -3.68 1.55
C LEU A 160 11.07 -4.80 2.38
N ILE A 161 9.83 -5.18 2.05
CA ILE A 161 9.15 -6.28 2.74
C ILE A 161 9.90 -7.60 2.55
N ALA A 162 10.43 -7.89 1.36
CA ALA A 162 11.22 -9.10 1.14
C ALA A 162 12.47 -9.15 2.03
N GLU A 163 13.22 -8.07 2.10
CA GLU A 163 14.42 -7.99 2.94
C GLU A 163 14.09 -8.13 4.43
N ILE A 164 13.02 -7.48 4.90
CA ILE A 164 12.62 -7.50 6.32
C ILE A 164 11.97 -8.85 6.68
N SER A 165 11.19 -9.47 5.79
CA SER A 165 10.48 -10.74 6.03
C SER A 165 11.40 -11.91 6.37
N GLY A 166 12.65 -11.88 5.89
CA GLY A 166 13.65 -12.87 6.26
C GLY A 166 14.06 -12.85 7.74
N LYS A 167 13.76 -11.77 8.46
CA LYS A 167 14.10 -11.59 9.89
C LYS A 167 12.90 -11.66 10.82
N TYR A 168 11.69 -11.35 10.33
CA TYR A 168 10.49 -11.25 11.16
C TYR A 168 9.35 -12.04 10.53
N THR A 169 9.05 -13.21 11.08
CA THR A 169 7.99 -14.11 10.56
C THR A 169 6.59 -13.50 10.66
N VAL A 170 6.35 -12.61 11.64
CA VAL A 170 5.08 -11.88 11.81
C VAL A 170 4.68 -11.06 10.58
N ILE A 171 5.65 -10.68 9.73
CA ILE A 171 5.38 -9.99 8.46
C ILE A 171 4.59 -10.87 7.51
N ILE A 172 4.85 -12.17 7.48
CA ILE A 172 4.14 -13.11 6.61
C ILE A 172 2.69 -13.27 7.06
N ASP A 173 2.46 -13.35 8.38
CA ASP A 173 1.11 -13.46 8.95
C ASP A 173 0.28 -12.18 8.72
N GLU A 174 0.89 -11.01 8.93
CA GLU A 174 0.20 -9.75 8.67
C GLU A 174 -0.02 -9.53 7.16
N MET A 175 0.93 -9.95 6.31
CA MET A 175 0.75 -9.91 4.86
C MET A 175 -0.48 -10.72 4.43
N LYS A 176 -0.67 -11.93 4.97
CA LYS A 176 -1.87 -12.73 4.69
C LYS A 176 -3.14 -11.99 5.09
N THR A 177 -3.17 -11.44 6.31
CA THR A 177 -4.31 -10.67 6.83
C THR A 177 -4.64 -9.46 5.94
N LEU A 178 -3.63 -8.72 5.52
CA LEU A 178 -3.80 -7.54 4.65
C LEU A 178 -4.28 -7.90 3.25
N ILE A 179 -3.92 -9.09 2.75
CA ILE A 179 -4.40 -9.56 1.45
C ILE A 179 -5.83 -10.06 1.52
N ASP A 180 -6.22 -10.74 2.59
CA ASP A 180 -7.62 -11.13 2.81
C ASP A 180 -8.51 -9.87 2.84
N ASN A 181 -8.12 -8.83 3.57
CA ASN A 181 -8.80 -7.53 3.58
C ASN A 181 -8.81 -6.84 2.21
N TYR A 182 -7.79 -7.07 1.39
CA TYR A 182 -7.75 -6.56 0.01
C TYR A 182 -8.79 -7.26 -0.87
N LEU A 183 -9.03 -8.56 -0.71
CA LEU A 183 -10.03 -9.25 -1.53
C LEU A 183 -11.46 -8.75 -1.27
N GLU A 184 -11.74 -8.30 -0.05
CA GLU A 184 -13.05 -7.72 0.32
C GLU A 184 -13.38 -6.44 -0.48
N ILE A 185 -12.37 -5.66 -0.91
CA ILE A 185 -12.65 -4.42 -1.65
C ILE A 185 -13.25 -4.65 -3.04
N PHE A 186 -13.24 -5.89 -3.52
CA PHE A 186 -13.89 -6.29 -4.76
C PHE A 186 -15.35 -6.69 -4.56
N ASP A 187 -15.77 -7.01 -3.33
CA ASP A 187 -17.14 -7.42 -3.02
C ASP A 187 -18.11 -6.23 -2.90
N GLU A 188 -17.59 -5.04 -2.58
CA GLU A 188 -18.39 -3.86 -2.30
C GLU A 188 -18.59 -2.92 -3.51
N VAL A 189 -18.25 -3.36 -4.74
CA VAL A 189 -18.24 -2.45 -5.89
C VAL A 189 -19.63 -2.26 -6.50
N THR A 190 -20.17 -1.04 -6.37
CA THR A 190 -21.45 -0.64 -6.99
C THR A 190 -21.25 0.43 -8.07
N GLU A 191 -21.71 0.15 -9.29
CA GLU A 191 -21.71 1.10 -10.41
C GLU A 191 -23.00 1.95 -10.46
N ASP A 192 -23.41 2.56 -9.36
CA ASP A 192 -24.47 3.57 -9.42
C ASP A 192 -24.00 4.81 -10.19
N ARG A 193 -24.69 5.11 -11.29
CA ARG A 193 -24.42 6.24 -12.19
C ARG A 193 -25.03 7.57 -11.71
N GLY A 194 -25.79 7.56 -10.60
CA GLY A 194 -26.53 8.72 -10.07
C GLY A 194 -25.86 9.44 -8.90
N ALA A 195 -24.57 9.23 -8.67
CA ALA A 195 -23.95 9.58 -7.40
C ALA A 195 -23.45 11.04 -7.33
N ASP A 196 -23.57 11.63 -6.15
CA ASP A 196 -23.03 12.96 -5.85
C ASP A 196 -21.49 13.00 -6.02
N TYR A 197 -20.92 14.21 -6.07
CA TYR A 197 -19.47 14.39 -6.26
C TYR A 197 -18.65 13.61 -5.22
N ALA A 198 -19.15 13.50 -3.98
CA ALA A 198 -18.48 12.77 -2.91
C ALA A 198 -18.37 11.27 -3.22
N SER A 199 -19.46 10.64 -3.68
CA SER A 199 -19.46 9.24 -4.10
C SER A 199 -18.58 9.00 -5.32
N PHE A 200 -18.56 9.92 -6.30
CA PHE A 200 -17.64 9.83 -7.44
C PHE A 200 -16.16 9.84 -7.01
N VAL A 201 -15.79 10.75 -6.09
CA VAL A 201 -14.42 10.81 -5.54
C VAL A 201 -14.08 9.52 -4.80
N GLN A 202 -15.00 8.99 -3.99
CA GLN A 202 -14.80 7.73 -3.28
C GLN A 202 -14.55 6.55 -4.24
N LYS A 203 -15.38 6.38 -5.28
CA LYS A 203 -15.23 5.30 -6.27
C LYS A 203 -13.89 5.35 -6.99
N ASN A 204 -13.43 6.56 -7.35
CA ASN A 204 -12.11 6.72 -7.96
C ASN A 204 -10.97 6.38 -7.00
N THR A 205 -11.10 6.73 -5.73
CA THR A 205 -10.14 6.35 -4.69
C THR A 205 -10.09 4.83 -4.52
N GLU A 206 -11.24 4.15 -4.45
CA GLU A 206 -11.31 2.68 -4.34
C GLU A 206 -10.74 1.98 -5.58
N LYS A 207 -11.04 2.49 -6.78
CA LYS A 207 -10.42 2.02 -8.03
C LYS A 207 -8.90 2.15 -8.00
N LYS A 208 -8.40 3.32 -7.56
CA LYS A 208 -6.96 3.54 -7.41
C LYS A 208 -6.34 2.53 -6.45
N TYR A 209 -7.02 2.25 -5.32
CA TYR A 209 -6.56 1.24 -4.38
C TYR A 209 -6.55 -0.17 -4.98
N ARG A 210 -7.60 -0.60 -5.68
CA ARG A 210 -7.64 -1.92 -6.34
C ARG A 210 -6.49 -2.11 -7.31
N LEU A 211 -6.23 -1.11 -8.15
CA LEU A 211 -5.15 -1.12 -9.12
C LEU A 211 -3.76 -1.09 -8.44
N GLY A 212 -3.58 -0.22 -7.45
CA GLY A 212 -2.32 -0.08 -6.71
C GLY A 212 -1.97 -1.33 -5.92
N TYR A 213 -2.94 -1.93 -5.23
CA TYR A 213 -2.74 -3.21 -4.55
C TYR A 213 -2.44 -4.34 -5.53
N SER A 214 -3.15 -4.44 -6.66
CA SER A 214 -2.84 -5.45 -7.68
C SER A 214 -1.38 -5.35 -8.14
N GLN A 215 -0.90 -4.11 -8.36
CA GLN A 215 0.50 -3.87 -8.66
C GLN A 215 1.41 -4.29 -7.51
N PHE A 216 1.05 -3.96 -6.27
CA PHE A 216 1.85 -4.34 -5.11
C PHE A 216 1.97 -5.85 -4.94
N LEU A 217 0.86 -6.59 -5.06
CA LEU A 217 0.86 -8.06 -5.04
C LEU A 217 1.72 -8.64 -6.16
N SER A 218 1.68 -8.02 -7.35
CA SER A 218 2.54 -8.43 -8.47
C SER A 218 4.02 -8.29 -8.12
N GLU A 219 4.42 -7.20 -7.45
CA GLU A 219 5.81 -6.98 -7.03
C GLU A 219 6.20 -7.92 -5.87
N LEU A 220 5.28 -8.25 -4.94
CA LEU A 220 5.53 -9.28 -3.92
C LEU A 220 5.72 -10.68 -4.56
N ALA A 221 4.92 -11.02 -5.57
CA ALA A 221 5.08 -12.26 -6.34
C ALA A 221 6.40 -12.28 -7.11
N LYS A 222 6.80 -11.13 -7.66
CA LYS A 222 8.07 -10.97 -8.37
C LYS A 222 9.28 -11.20 -7.46
N GLN A 223 9.17 -10.84 -6.18
CA GLN A 223 10.16 -11.12 -5.13
C GLN A 223 10.02 -12.53 -4.52
N GLU A 224 9.03 -13.32 -4.97
CA GLU A 224 8.77 -14.70 -4.52
C GLU A 224 8.44 -14.84 -3.02
N ILE A 225 7.94 -13.75 -2.41
CA ILE A 225 7.50 -13.72 -1.00
C ILE A 225 5.99 -13.81 -0.83
N LEU A 226 5.22 -13.66 -1.93
CA LEU A 226 3.78 -13.83 -1.92
C LEU A 226 3.43 -15.34 -1.91
N PRO A 227 2.70 -15.86 -0.90
CA PRO A 227 2.34 -17.26 -0.87
C PRO A 227 1.49 -17.68 -2.07
N LEU A 228 1.82 -18.81 -2.70
CA LEU A 228 1.09 -19.34 -3.86
C LEU A 228 -0.43 -19.51 -3.62
N PRO A 229 -0.91 -20.03 -2.47
CA PRO A 229 -2.35 -20.14 -2.23
C PRO A 229 -3.06 -18.78 -2.25
N VAL A 230 -2.39 -17.74 -1.73
CA VAL A 230 -2.92 -16.38 -1.69
C VAL A 230 -2.98 -15.80 -3.11
N LEU A 231 -1.90 -15.93 -3.87
CA LEU A 231 -1.88 -15.54 -5.28
C LEU A 231 -2.99 -16.24 -6.10
N GLY A 232 -3.14 -17.55 -5.93
CA GLY A 232 -4.18 -18.33 -6.61
C GLY A 232 -5.59 -17.90 -6.22
N ALA A 233 -5.84 -17.62 -4.94
CA ALA A 233 -7.11 -17.11 -4.45
C ALA A 233 -7.46 -15.74 -5.08
N THR A 234 -6.48 -14.83 -5.16
CA THR A 234 -6.67 -13.52 -5.80
C THR A 234 -7.05 -13.64 -7.27
N PHE A 235 -6.32 -14.46 -8.04
CA PHE A 235 -6.68 -14.72 -9.45
C PHE A 235 -8.07 -15.34 -9.57
N SER A 236 -8.38 -16.34 -8.76
CA SER A 236 -9.67 -17.02 -8.78
C SER A 236 -10.83 -16.07 -8.48
N LYS A 237 -10.65 -15.15 -7.51
CA LYS A 237 -11.64 -14.11 -7.19
C LYS A 237 -11.89 -13.21 -8.39
N LEU A 238 -10.84 -12.66 -9.01
CA LEU A 238 -10.98 -11.76 -10.16
C LEU A 238 -11.58 -12.47 -11.38
N ILE A 239 -11.17 -13.71 -11.64
CA ILE A 239 -11.74 -14.55 -12.70
C ILE A 239 -13.24 -14.78 -12.44
N GLY A 240 -13.62 -15.12 -11.21
CA GLY A 240 -15.02 -15.30 -10.81
C GLY A 240 -15.85 -14.03 -11.01
N LEU A 241 -15.31 -12.86 -10.63
CA LEU A 241 -15.96 -11.58 -10.84
C LEU A 241 -16.15 -11.27 -12.33
N ILE A 242 -15.17 -11.57 -13.18
CA ILE A 242 -15.34 -11.40 -14.64
C ILE A 242 -16.34 -12.38 -15.21
N LYS A 243 -16.38 -13.64 -14.74
CA LYS A 243 -17.39 -14.63 -15.16
C LYS A 243 -18.82 -14.15 -14.86
N THR A 244 -19.04 -13.50 -13.71
CA THR A 244 -20.38 -13.02 -13.32
C THR A 244 -20.74 -11.65 -13.91
N THR A 245 -19.78 -10.74 -14.03
CA THR A 245 -20.03 -9.36 -14.52
C THR A 245 -19.88 -9.22 -16.04
N GLY A 246 -19.03 -10.02 -16.66
CA GLY A 246 -18.77 -10.03 -18.11
C GLY A 246 -20.03 -10.17 -18.97
N PRO A 247 -21.00 -11.03 -18.58
CA PRO A 247 -22.24 -11.17 -19.34
C PRO A 247 -23.22 -10.00 -19.28
N LEU A 248 -23.06 -9.08 -18.32
CA LEU A 248 -23.93 -7.92 -18.18
C LEU A 248 -23.63 -6.89 -19.27
N LEU A 249 -24.57 -6.01 -19.63
CA LEU A 249 -24.40 -5.05 -20.74
C LEU A 249 -23.80 -3.70 -20.33
N ASP A 250 -23.77 -3.38 -19.04
CA ASP A 250 -23.48 -2.03 -18.54
C ASP A 250 -22.25 -1.96 -17.61
N LYS A 251 -21.46 -3.04 -17.51
CA LYS A 251 -20.34 -3.23 -16.58
C LYS A 251 -18.96 -3.21 -17.25
N THR A 252 -18.85 -2.64 -18.45
CA THR A 252 -17.59 -2.65 -19.22
C THR A 252 -16.42 -2.06 -18.44
N ILE A 253 -16.63 -0.96 -17.72
CA ILE A 253 -15.56 -0.29 -16.96
C ILE A 253 -15.04 -1.21 -15.86
N LEU A 254 -15.94 -1.87 -15.13
CA LEU A 254 -15.59 -2.78 -14.06
C LEU A 254 -14.85 -4.03 -14.57
N VAL A 255 -15.34 -4.63 -15.66
CA VAL A 255 -14.69 -5.79 -16.30
C VAL A 255 -13.30 -5.44 -16.80
N GLU A 256 -13.12 -4.25 -17.40
CA GLU A 256 -11.81 -3.76 -17.80
C GLU A 256 -10.88 -3.58 -16.60
N GLU A 257 -11.39 -3.05 -15.49
CA GLU A 257 -10.60 -2.87 -14.27
C GLU A 257 -10.11 -4.21 -13.69
N TYR A 258 -11.00 -5.21 -13.59
CA TYR A 258 -10.61 -6.54 -13.14
C TYR A 258 -9.60 -7.19 -14.08
N THR A 259 -9.80 -7.02 -15.39
CA THR A 259 -8.88 -7.52 -16.42
C THR A 259 -7.50 -6.85 -16.30
N ASP A 260 -7.46 -5.53 -16.06
CA ASP A 260 -6.23 -4.77 -15.85
C ASP A 260 -5.49 -5.26 -14.57
N CYS A 261 -6.22 -5.58 -13.50
CA CYS A 261 -5.66 -6.17 -12.28
C CYS A 261 -4.99 -7.53 -12.55
N ILE A 262 -5.69 -8.45 -13.24
CA ILE A 262 -5.13 -9.75 -13.65
C ILE A 262 -3.89 -9.55 -14.53
N SER A 263 -3.96 -8.65 -15.51
CA SER A 263 -2.84 -8.38 -16.43
C SER A 263 -1.58 -7.92 -15.71
N ARG A 264 -1.71 -6.97 -14.79
CA ARG A 264 -0.58 -6.46 -13.98
C ARG A 264 0.11 -7.59 -13.23
N MET A 265 -0.68 -8.44 -12.57
CA MET A 265 -0.15 -9.58 -11.84
C MET A 265 0.46 -10.64 -12.76
N ALA A 266 -0.15 -10.96 -13.90
CA ALA A 266 0.38 -11.96 -14.84
C ALA A 266 1.72 -11.52 -15.44
N ARG A 267 1.86 -10.23 -15.78
CA ARG A 267 3.06 -9.67 -16.45
C ARG A 267 4.37 -9.95 -15.72
N VAL A 268 4.36 -10.08 -14.39
CA VAL A 268 5.59 -10.36 -13.63
C VAL A 268 6.16 -11.73 -13.92
N PHE A 269 5.38 -12.64 -14.52
CA PHE A 269 5.81 -13.98 -14.92
C PHE A 269 6.32 -14.08 -16.37
N LYS A 270 6.19 -13.00 -17.15
CA LYS A 270 6.62 -12.98 -18.56
C LYS A 270 8.12 -13.24 -18.66
N GLY A 271 8.50 -14.29 -19.39
CA GLY A 271 9.90 -14.69 -19.57
C GLY A 271 10.60 -15.23 -18.31
N ARG A 272 9.86 -15.47 -17.22
CA ARG A 272 10.43 -16.05 -15.98
C ARG A 272 10.14 -17.53 -15.88
N SER A 273 11.16 -18.29 -15.48
CA SER A 273 11.13 -19.74 -15.34
C SER A 273 11.55 -20.23 -13.95
N THR A 274 11.55 -19.35 -12.95
CA THR A 274 11.87 -19.72 -11.56
C THR A 274 10.90 -20.79 -11.04
N PRO A 275 11.29 -21.62 -10.05
CA PRO A 275 10.39 -22.62 -9.47
C PRO A 275 9.07 -22.02 -8.97
N PHE A 276 9.11 -20.81 -8.39
CA PHE A 276 7.92 -20.08 -8.00
C PHE A 276 7.05 -19.72 -9.21
N SER A 277 7.65 -19.12 -10.25
CA SER A 277 6.92 -18.69 -11.45
C SER A 277 6.22 -19.85 -12.16
N ARG A 278 6.89 -21.02 -12.26
CA ARG A 278 6.28 -22.22 -12.86
C ARG A 278 5.07 -22.69 -12.07
N LYS A 279 5.21 -22.84 -10.75
CA LYS A 279 4.09 -23.24 -9.88
C LYS A 279 2.94 -22.23 -9.90
N ALA A 280 3.25 -20.94 -9.94
CA ALA A 280 2.25 -19.88 -10.05
C ALA A 280 1.47 -20.01 -11.38
N LYS A 281 2.16 -20.18 -12.50
CA LYS A 281 1.52 -20.42 -13.82
C LYS A 281 0.67 -21.68 -13.82
N GLU A 282 1.19 -22.80 -13.31
CA GLU A 282 0.44 -24.07 -13.18
C GLU A 282 -0.83 -23.92 -12.34
N LEU A 283 -0.77 -23.12 -11.28
CA LEU A 283 -1.91 -22.84 -10.40
C LEU A 283 -2.96 -21.95 -11.07
N ILE A 284 -2.54 -20.92 -11.81
CA ILE A 284 -3.42 -19.88 -12.37
C ILE A 284 -3.99 -20.27 -13.73
N LEU A 285 -3.23 -20.99 -14.55
CA LEU A 285 -3.58 -21.27 -15.94
C LEU A 285 -4.91 -22.02 -16.08
N PRO A 286 -5.21 -23.09 -15.30
CA PRO A 286 -6.47 -23.83 -15.48
C PRO A 286 -7.74 -23.00 -15.30
N PRO A 287 -7.97 -22.28 -14.18
CA PRO A 287 -9.18 -21.46 -14.03
C PRO A 287 -9.23 -20.28 -15.02
N PHE A 288 -8.07 -19.73 -15.40
CA PHE A 288 -8.01 -18.69 -16.42
C PHE A 288 -8.42 -19.22 -17.80
N LEU A 289 -7.91 -20.40 -18.18
CA LEU A 289 -8.18 -21.02 -19.48
C LEU A 289 -9.65 -21.37 -19.63
N GLU A 290 -10.30 -21.83 -18.56
CA GLU A 290 -11.74 -22.07 -18.54
C GLU A 290 -12.54 -20.80 -18.88
N LEU A 291 -12.27 -19.68 -18.21
CA LEU A 291 -12.89 -18.39 -18.53
C LEU A 291 -12.55 -17.93 -19.95
N TYR A 292 -11.29 -18.06 -20.37
CA TYR A 292 -10.84 -17.59 -21.67
C TYR A 292 -11.53 -18.35 -22.81
N GLN A 293 -11.64 -19.68 -22.71
CA GLN A 293 -12.32 -20.51 -23.69
C GLN A 293 -13.81 -20.21 -23.75
N ASP A 294 -14.46 -20.05 -22.59
CA ASP A 294 -15.87 -19.67 -22.51
C ASP A 294 -16.13 -18.32 -23.20
N LEU A 295 -15.28 -17.32 -22.94
CA LEU A 295 -15.37 -16.00 -23.57
C LEU A 295 -15.19 -16.05 -25.10
N LEU A 296 -14.31 -16.93 -25.60
CA LEU A 296 -14.10 -17.11 -27.03
C LEU A 296 -15.29 -17.78 -27.70
N ALA A 297 -15.85 -18.83 -27.08
CA ALA A 297 -16.99 -19.57 -27.60
C ALA A 297 -18.29 -18.75 -27.54
N ASN A 298 -18.49 -18.00 -26.46
CA ASN A 298 -19.73 -17.28 -26.15
C ASN A 298 -19.57 -15.77 -26.25
N LYS A 299 -18.79 -15.28 -27.24
CA LYS A 299 -18.41 -13.87 -27.41
C LYS A 299 -19.58 -12.89 -27.27
N GLU A 300 -20.75 -13.22 -27.81
CA GLU A 300 -21.96 -12.39 -27.82
C GLU A 300 -22.62 -12.31 -26.43
N ASN A 301 -22.46 -13.34 -25.61
CA ASN A 301 -22.99 -13.38 -24.25
C ASN A 301 -22.19 -12.51 -23.28
N TYR A 302 -20.95 -12.12 -23.63
CA TYR A 302 -20.06 -11.29 -22.81
C TYR A 302 -20.15 -9.80 -23.20
N GLY A 303 -21.32 -9.21 -22.98
CA GLY A 303 -21.63 -7.82 -23.37
C GLY A 303 -20.70 -6.76 -22.79
N SER A 304 -20.17 -6.98 -21.59
CA SER A 304 -19.23 -6.04 -20.93
C SER A 304 -17.77 -6.26 -21.31
N CYS A 305 -17.43 -7.34 -22.03
CA CYS A 305 -16.05 -7.60 -22.45
C CYS A 305 -15.71 -6.87 -23.76
N SER A 306 -15.08 -5.70 -23.62
CA SER A 306 -14.62 -4.87 -24.74
C SER A 306 -13.54 -5.56 -25.58
N ALA A 307 -13.23 -5.00 -26.75
CA ALA A 307 -12.11 -5.47 -27.56
C ALA A 307 -10.78 -5.39 -26.78
N LYS A 308 -10.60 -4.34 -25.97
CA LYS A 308 -9.43 -4.17 -25.10
C LYS A 308 -9.31 -5.34 -24.11
N THR A 309 -10.39 -5.70 -23.41
CA THR A 309 -10.41 -6.86 -22.50
C THR A 309 -9.93 -8.14 -23.20
N ARG A 310 -10.40 -8.38 -24.42
CA ARG A 310 -10.06 -9.58 -25.20
C ARG A 310 -8.59 -9.64 -25.59
N PHE A 311 -8.01 -8.52 -26.02
CA PHE A 311 -6.57 -8.45 -26.30
C PHE A 311 -5.73 -8.70 -25.05
N ILE A 312 -6.14 -8.13 -23.92
CA ILE A 312 -5.44 -8.36 -22.65
C ILE A 312 -5.52 -9.84 -22.22
N PHE A 313 -6.64 -10.51 -22.44
CA PHE A 313 -6.77 -11.94 -22.17
C PHE A 313 -5.86 -12.80 -23.04
N MET A 314 -5.71 -12.45 -24.32
CA MET A 314 -4.74 -13.10 -25.19
C MET A 314 -3.31 -12.94 -24.65
N ASP A 315 -2.92 -11.72 -24.25
CA ASP A 315 -1.60 -11.47 -23.64
C ASP A 315 -1.40 -12.30 -22.35
N ILE A 316 -2.41 -12.37 -21.48
CA ILE A 316 -2.36 -13.15 -20.23
C ILE A 316 -2.20 -14.63 -20.54
N HIS A 317 -2.98 -15.16 -21.50
CA HIS A 317 -2.89 -16.55 -21.94
C HIS A 317 -1.46 -16.89 -22.39
N ASP A 318 -0.85 -16.05 -23.22
CA ASP A 318 0.49 -16.26 -23.75
C ASP A 318 1.54 -16.23 -22.62
N ILE A 319 1.40 -15.32 -21.67
CA ILE A 319 2.31 -15.23 -20.50
C ILE A 319 2.21 -16.49 -19.63
N LEU A 320 0.99 -16.96 -19.35
CA LEU A 320 0.77 -18.11 -18.46
C LEU A 320 1.15 -19.44 -19.11
N ARG A 321 1.12 -19.52 -20.45
CA ARG A 321 1.52 -20.70 -21.21
C ARG A 321 3.02 -20.81 -21.46
N SER A 322 3.73 -19.67 -21.56
CA SER A 322 5.19 -19.61 -21.77
C SER A 322 5.99 -20.19 -20.60
#